data_AF-A0A8E2DQG7-F1
#
_entry.id   AF-A0A8E2DQG7-F1
#
_cell.length_a   1.000
_cell.length_b   1.000
_cell.length_c   1.000
_cell.angle_alpha   90.00
_cell.angle_beta   90.00
_cell.angle_gamma   90.00
#
_symmetry.space_group_name_H-M   'P 1'
#
loop_
_entity.id
_entity.type
_entity.pdbx_description
1 polymer ?
#
loop_
_entity_poly.entity_id
_entity_poly.type
_entity_poly.pdbx_seq_one_letter_code
_entity_poly.pdbx_strand_id
1 'polypeptide(L)' 'DPLRMIIHGEEGTGKSKVIQTITEYFVKKGARYLLLKTAYTGVAASLIDGKTTH' A
#
# COMPACT_ATOMS: atom_id res chain seq x y z
N ASP A 1 15.43 12.84 -9.33
CA ASP A 1 14.00 12.46 -9.37
C ASP A 1 13.65 11.41 -8.33
N PRO A 2 12.44 11.44 -7.74
CA PRO A 2 12.00 10.42 -6.79
C PRO A 2 11.77 9.07 -7.49
N LEU A 3 11.97 7.97 -6.76
CA LEU A 3 11.70 6.61 -7.24
C LEU A 3 10.21 6.44 -7.54
N ARG A 4 9.89 5.88 -8.72
CA ARG A 4 8.54 5.48 -9.12
C ARG A 4 8.57 4.02 -9.51
N MET A 5 7.70 3.21 -8.92
CA MET A 5 7.68 1.76 -9.10
C MET A 5 6.27 1.28 -9.44
N ILE A 6 6.17 0.36 -10.40
CA ILE A 6 4.95 -0.37 -10.74
C ILE A 6 5.24 -1.86 -10.49
N ILE A 7 4.47 -2.50 -9.61
CA ILE A 7 4.56 -3.93 -9.34
C ILE A 7 3.37 -4.62 -10.01
N HIS A 8 3.64 -5.49 -10.99
CA HIS A 8 2.64 -6.32 -11.67
C HIS A 8 2.69 -7.77 -11.20
N GLY A 9 1.69 -8.56 -11.57
CA GLY A 9 1.62 -10.01 -11.34
C GLY A 9 0.18 -10.52 -11.37
N GLU A 10 0.00 -11.82 -11.56
CA GLU A 10 -1.31 -12.47 -11.56
C GLU A 10 -2.02 -12.36 -10.20
N GLU A 11 -3.30 -12.71 -10.15
CA GLU A 11 -4.02 -12.82 -8.87
C GLU A 11 -3.29 -13.80 -7.93
N GLY A 12 -3.27 -13.52 -6.63
CA GLY A 12 -2.62 -14.39 -5.65
C GLY A 12 -1.09 -14.23 -5.52
N THR A 13 -0.40 -13.43 -6.34
CA THR A 13 1.06 -13.24 -6.25
C THR A 13 1.56 -12.40 -5.06
N GLY A 14 0.70 -12.13 -4.07
CA GLY A 14 1.12 -11.47 -2.83
C GLY A 14 1.30 -9.95 -2.91
N LYS A 15 0.83 -9.26 -3.95
CA LYS A 15 0.93 -7.78 -4.08
C LYS A 15 0.36 -7.04 -2.85
N SER A 16 -0.79 -7.45 -2.32
CA SER A 16 -1.36 -6.87 -1.10
C SER A 16 -0.45 -7.09 0.12
N LYS A 17 0.25 -8.22 0.19
CA LYS A 17 1.24 -8.49 1.24
C LYS A 17 2.44 -7.56 1.14
N VAL A 18 2.88 -7.18 -0.07
CA VAL A 18 3.94 -6.17 -0.25
C VAL A 18 3.51 -4.83 0.37
N ILE A 19 2.29 -4.37 0.09
CA ILE A 19 1.76 -3.12 0.65
C ILE A 19 1.69 -3.19 2.19
N GLN A 20 1.25 -4.32 2.74
CA GLN A 20 1.20 -4.54 4.19
C GLN A 20 2.59 -4.52 4.82
N THR A 21 3.58 -5.19 4.22
CA THR A 21 4.96 -5.21 4.73
C THR A 21 5.59 -3.82 4.70
N ILE A 22 5.33 -3.01 3.66
CA ILE A 22 5.75 -1.59 3.61
C ILE A 22 5.09 -0.81 4.75
N THR A 23 3.80 -1.04 5.01
CA THR A 23 3.09 -0.41 6.12
C THR A 23 3.73 -0.76 7.47
N GLU A 24 3.99 -2.04 7.72
CA GLU A 24 4.65 -2.52 8.93
C GLU A 24 6.05 -1.88 9.10
N TYR A 25 6.79 -1.72 8.01
CA TYR A 25 8.09 -1.06 8.03
C TYR A 25 7.99 0.41 8.50
N PHE A 26 7.09 1.20 7.91
CA PHE A 26 6.88 2.59 8.31
C PHE A 26 6.40 2.72 9.76
N VAL A 27 5.54 1.80 10.22
CA VAL A 27 5.10 1.74 11.63
C VAL A 27 6.28 1.46 12.55
N LYS A 28 7.11 0.45 12.24
CA LYS A 28 8.32 0.10 13.01
C LYS A 28 9.33 1.26 13.08
N LYS A 29 9.31 2.17 12.10
CA LYS A 29 10.15 3.37 12.06
C LYS A 29 9.51 4.60 12.72
N GLY A 30 8.31 4.48 13.31
CA GLY A 30 7.57 5.62 13.88
C GLY A 30 7.14 6.64 12.82
N ALA A 31 7.15 6.26 11.54
CA ALA A 31 6.98 7.15 10.40
C ALA A 31 5.66 6.92 9.64
N ARG A 32 4.69 6.22 10.25
CA ARG A 32 3.39 5.88 9.61
C ARG A 32 2.72 7.07 8.93
N TYR A 33 2.81 8.26 9.54
CA TYR A 33 2.21 9.49 9.04
C TYR A 33 2.77 9.98 7.70
N LEU A 34 3.94 9.49 7.28
CA LEU A 34 4.56 9.79 5.98
C LEU A 34 4.07 8.86 4.85
N LEU A 35 3.33 7.79 5.17
CA LEU A 35 2.89 6.80 4.20
C LEU A 35 1.40 7.00 3.86
N LEU A 36 1.12 7.56 2.69
CA LEU A 36 -0.22 7.60 2.12
C LEU A 36 -0.50 6.30 1.34
N LYS A 37 -1.69 5.71 1.56
CA LYS A 37 -2.16 4.50 0.88
C LYS A 37 -3.52 4.77 0.26
N THR A 38 -3.65 4.59 -1.05
CA THR A 38 -4.92 4.75 -1.75
C THR A 38 -5.21 3.57 -2.66
N ALA A 39 -6.49 3.32 -2.91
CA ALA A 39 -6.96 2.34 -3.87
C ALA A 39 -8.15 2.89 -4.68
N TYR A 40 -8.50 2.23 -5.78
CA TYR A 40 -9.61 2.68 -6.63
C TYR A 40 -10.99 2.34 -6.07
N THR A 41 -11.12 1.19 -5.40
CA THR A 41 -12.39 0.73 -4.80
C THR A 41 -12.34 0.76 -3.29
N GLY A 42 -13.52 0.92 -2.64
CA GLY A 42 -13.63 0.90 -1.19
C GLY A 42 -13.14 -0.41 -0.56
N VAL A 43 -13.44 -1.55 -1.19
CA VAL A 43 -12.97 -2.88 -0.70
C VAL A 43 -11.44 -2.98 -0.74
N ALA A 44 -10.81 -2.51 -1.83
CA ALA A 44 -9.35 -2.52 -1.93
C ALA A 44 -8.70 -1.53 -0.95
N ALA A 45 -9.32 -0.37 -0.72
CA ALA A 45 -8.86 0.61 0.26
C ALA A 45 -8.90 0.02 1.68
N SER A 46 -10.01 -0.65 2.05
CA SER A 46 -10.13 -1.33 3.33
C SER A 46 -9.06 -2.42 3.52
N LEU A 47 -8.76 -3.20 2.47
CA LEU A 47 -7.75 -4.26 2.53
C LEU A 47 -6.34 -3.77 2.87
N ILE A 48 -6.01 -2.54 2.48
CA ILE A 48 -4.71 -1.92 2.72
C ILE A 48 -4.74 -0.90 3.86
N ASP A 49 -5.84 -0.79 4.61
CA ASP A 49 -6.04 0.25 5.64
C ASP A 49 -5.77 1.66 5.07
N GLY A 50 -6.32 1.93 3.89
CA GLY A 50 -6.14 3.15 3.12
C GLY A 50 -7.46 3.85 2.82
N LYS A 51 -7.41 4.83 1.92
CA LYS A 51 -8.60 5.55 1.43
C LYS A 51 -8.84 5.26 -0.05
N THR A 52 -10.03 5.62 -0.53
CA THR A 52 -10.24 5.73 -1.97
C THR A 52 -9.33 6.82 -2.54
N THR A 53 -9.02 6.71 -3.83
CA THR A 53 -8.22 7.73 -4.54
C THR A 53 -9.04 9.00 -4.81
N HIS A 54 -10.36 8.84 -4.94
CA HIS A 54 -11.34 9.92 -4.99
C HIS A 54 -11.65 10.46 -3.59
#